data_AF-A0ABD1H8K2-F1
#
_entry.id   AF-A0ABD1H8K2-F1
#
_cell.length_a   1.000
_cell.length_b   1.000
_cell.length_c   1.000
_cell.angle_alpha   90.00
_cell.angle_beta   90.00
_cell.angle_gamma   90.00
#
_symmetry.space_group_name_H-M   'P 1'
#
loop_
_entity.id
_entity.type
_entity.pdbx_description
1 polymer ?
#
loop_
_entity_poly.entity_id
_entity_poly.type
_entity_poly.pdbx_seq_one_letter_code
_entity_poly.pdbx_strand_id
1 'polypeptide(L)'
;MMTKLRPFVHTFLEEASKLFEMWIYTMGSLSYASDMAELLDPGDKYFHSRFITLEDSTHEKKKRLNIVLGRESTVLIVDDTWIWKKDKDNCFQTDFNGRTT
;
A
#
# COMPACT_ATOMS: atom_id res chain seq x y z
N MET A 1 -14.32 -11.35 -9.96
CA MET A 1 -13.57 -11.70 -8.74
C MET A 1 -14.39 -11.22 -7.54
N MET A 2 -14.49 -11.99 -6.46
CA MET A 2 -15.13 -11.51 -5.23
C MET A 2 -14.05 -10.96 -4.31
N THR A 3 -14.08 -9.65 -4.04
CA THR A 3 -13.13 -8.99 -3.15
C THR A 3 -13.79 -8.72 -1.81
N LYS A 4 -13.17 -9.17 -0.72
CA LYS A 4 -13.62 -8.88 0.64
C LYS A 4 -12.82 -7.72 1.20
N LEU A 5 -13.50 -6.62 1.51
CA LEU A 5 -12.88 -5.49 2.18
C LEU A 5 -12.68 -5.78 3.66
N ARG A 6 -11.58 -5.28 4.19
CA ARG A 6 -11.28 -5.37 5.61
C ARG A 6 -12.26 -4.48 6.39
N PRO A 7 -12.78 -4.93 7.55
CA PRO A 7 -13.61 -4.08 8.39
C PRO A 7 -12.93 -2.74 8.66
N PHE A 8 -13.71 -1.66 8.61
CA PHE A 8 -13.26 -0.28 8.86
C PHE A 8 -12.25 0.30 7.86
N VAL A 9 -12.04 -0.32 6.69
CA VAL A 9 -11.05 0.17 5.70
C VAL A 9 -11.30 1.62 5.29
N HIS A 10 -12.55 2.04 5.07
CA HIS A 10 -12.83 3.43 4.64
C HIS A 10 -12.56 4.45 5.75
N THR A 11 -12.91 4.14 7.01
CA THR A 11 -12.57 4.97 8.17
C THR A 11 -11.05 5.07 8.35
N PHE A 12 -10.34 3.96 8.16
CA PHE A 12 -8.87 3.98 8.20
C PHE A 12 -8.29 4.89 7.12
N LEU A 13 -8.76 4.78 5.87
CA LEU A 13 -8.28 5.63 4.77
C LEU A 13 -8.58 7.11 5.02
N GLU A 14 -9.77 7.42 5.53
CA GLU A 14 -10.14 8.78 5.90
C GLU A 14 -9.21 9.36 6.96
N GLU A 15 -8.97 8.66 8.08
CA GLU A 15 -8.11 9.15 9.15
C GLU A 15 -6.62 9.20 8.73
N ALA A 16 -6.15 8.18 8.00
CA ALA A 16 -4.78 8.13 7.51
C ALA A 16 -4.48 9.27 6.52
N SER A 17 -5.43 9.60 5.63
CA SER A 17 -5.27 10.67 4.64
C SER A 17 -5.08 12.07 5.25
N LYS A 18 -5.44 12.27 6.52
CA LYS A 18 -5.20 13.54 7.24
C LYS A 18 -3.73 13.74 7.62
N LEU A 19 -2.94 12.67 7.63
CA LEU A 19 -1.56 12.64 8.09
C LEU A 19 -0.57 12.27 6.97
N PHE A 20 -1.02 11.48 5.99
CA PHE A 20 -0.17 10.90 4.97
C PHE A 20 -0.72 11.12 3.56
N GLU A 21 0.20 11.30 2.61
CA GLU A 21 -0.11 11.08 1.20
C GLU A 21 -0.19 9.56 0.95
N MET A 22 -1.34 9.10 0.45
CA MET A 22 -1.61 7.66 0.34
C MET A 22 -1.12 7.09 -1.00
N TRP A 23 -0.48 5.92 -0.93
CA TRP A 23 0.05 5.16 -2.07
C TRP A 23 -0.42 3.70 -1.99
N ILE A 24 -0.64 3.06 -3.13
CA ILE A 24 -0.82 1.59 -3.21
C ILE A 24 0.47 0.97 -3.74
N TYR A 25 1.11 0.11 -2.95
CA TYR A 25 2.21 -0.74 -3.42
C TYR A 25 1.75 -2.19 -3.43
N THR A 26 1.51 -2.74 -4.62
CA THR A 26 1.11 -4.14 -4.82
C THR A 26 2.10 -4.93 -5.68
N MET A 27 2.13 -6.25 -5.48
CA MET A 27 2.80 -7.18 -6.40
C MET A 27 1.86 -7.65 -7.54
N GLY A 28 0.66 -7.06 -7.64
CA GLY A 28 -0.24 -7.22 -8.77
C GLY A 28 0.14 -6.33 -9.97
N SER A 29 -0.63 -6.46 -11.05
CA SER A 29 -0.54 -5.58 -12.23
C SER A 29 -1.14 -4.20 -11.97
N LEU A 30 -0.88 -3.25 -12.86
CA LEU A 30 -1.52 -1.93 -12.85
C LEU A 30 -3.05 -2.03 -12.96
N SER A 31 -3.58 -2.90 -13.81
CA SER A 31 -5.02 -3.11 -13.92
C SER A 31 -5.65 -3.55 -12.59
N TYR A 32 -5.01 -4.48 -11.88
CA TYR A 32 -5.46 -4.92 -10.57
C TYR A 32 -5.42 -3.79 -9.53
N ALA A 33 -4.35 -2.99 -9.53
CA ALA A 33 -4.24 -1.84 -8.63
C ALA A 33 -5.36 -0.82 -8.89
N SER A 34 -5.64 -0.52 -10.15
CA SER A 34 -6.73 0.39 -10.54
C SER A 34 -8.11 -0.13 -10.13
N ASP A 35 -8.40 -1.42 -10.38
CA ASP A 35 -9.67 -2.03 -9.99
C ASP A 35 -9.87 -1.98 -8.45
N MET A 36 -8.80 -2.19 -7.67
CA MET A 36 -8.87 -2.10 -6.21
C MET A 36 -8.98 -0.65 -5.73
N ALA A 37 -8.35 0.31 -6.41
CA ALA A 37 -8.49 1.72 -6.10
C ALA A 37 -9.94 2.19 -6.31
N GLU A 38 -10.59 1.80 -7.40
CA GLU A 38 -12.01 2.12 -7.64
C GLU A 38 -12.93 1.55 -6.54
N LEU A 39 -12.63 0.34 -6.05
CA LEU A 39 -13.39 -0.27 -4.96
C LEU A 39 -13.17 0.43 -3.60
N LEU A 40 -11.95 0.87 -3.32
CA LEU A 40 -11.57 1.48 -2.04
C LEU A 40 -11.86 2.98 -1.97
N ASP A 41 -11.76 3.66 -3.10
CA ASP A 41 -11.75 5.11 -3.26
C ASP A 41 -12.43 5.54 -4.58
N PRO A 42 -13.75 5.29 -4.74
CA PRO A 42 -14.47 5.58 -5.98
C PRO A 42 -14.54 7.08 -6.33
N GLY A 43 -14.30 7.96 -5.36
CA GLY A 43 -14.24 9.40 -5.56
C GLY A 43 -12.85 9.94 -5.90
N ASP A 44 -11.87 9.05 -6.03
CA ASP A 44 -10.46 9.37 -6.27
C ASP A 44 -9.90 10.44 -5.32
N LYS A 45 -10.16 10.28 -4.02
CA LYS A 45 -9.80 11.25 -2.98
C LYS A 45 -8.42 10.98 -2.37
N TYR A 46 -8.01 9.72 -2.32
CA TYR A 46 -6.87 9.25 -1.53
C TYR A 46 -5.69 8.83 -2.39
N PHE A 47 -5.92 8.08 -3.47
CA PHE A 47 -4.80 7.45 -4.20
C PHE A 47 -4.43 8.15 -5.50
N HIS A 48 -5.39 8.76 -6.22
CA HIS A 48 -5.14 9.37 -7.53
C HIS A 48 -4.50 8.36 -8.48
N SER A 49 -3.25 8.59 -8.88
CA SER A 49 -2.47 7.67 -9.71
C SER A 49 -1.18 7.22 -9.03
N ARG A 50 -1.15 7.22 -7.69
CA ARG A 50 0.03 6.87 -6.88
C ARG A 50 0.08 5.37 -6.62
N PHE A 51 0.42 4.63 -7.67
CA PHE A 51 0.56 3.18 -7.63
C PHE A 51 2.00 2.76 -7.89
N ILE A 52 2.46 1.77 -7.13
CA ILE A 52 3.69 1.03 -7.41
C ILE A 52 3.30 -0.43 -7.55
N THR A 53 3.56 -0.99 -8.73
CA THR A 53 3.11 -2.33 -9.10
C THR A 53 4.27 -3.28 -9.28
N LEU A 54 3.97 -4.53 -9.64
CA LEU A 54 5.02 -5.49 -10.00
C LEU A 54 5.86 -5.01 -11.19
N GLU A 55 5.24 -4.35 -12.16
CA GLU A 55 5.90 -3.85 -13.38
C GLU A 55 6.89 -2.72 -13.04
N ASP A 56 6.60 -1.93 -12.01
CA ASP A 56 7.47 -0.87 -11.50
C ASP A 56 8.60 -1.41 -10.59
N SER A 57 8.43 -2.63 -10.07
CA SER A 57 9.38 -3.25 -9.12
C SER A 57 10.60 -3.78 -9.87
N THR A 58 11.61 -2.92 -9.98
CA THR A 58 12.76 -3.10 -10.88
C THR A 58 13.65 -4.32 -10.61
N HIS A 59 13.66 -4.95 -9.42
CA HIS A 59 14.59 -6.06 -9.10
C HIS A 59 13.94 -7.18 -8.25
N GLU A 60 14.22 -8.44 -8.62
CA GLU A 60 13.95 -9.69 -7.87
C GLU A 60 12.50 -9.95 -7.39
N LYS A 61 11.48 -9.26 -7.91
CA LYS A 61 10.10 -9.32 -7.39
C LYS A 61 10.02 -9.01 -5.88
N LYS A 62 10.85 -8.09 -5.39
CA LYS A 62 10.84 -7.64 -3.99
C LYS A 62 10.39 -6.19 -3.92
N LYS A 63 9.62 -5.86 -2.87
CA LYS A 63 9.26 -4.47 -2.57
C LYS A 63 10.45 -3.74 -1.94
N ARG A 64 10.63 -2.48 -2.33
CA ARG A 64 11.73 -1.62 -1.91
C ARG A 64 11.30 -0.16 -1.88
N LEU A 65 11.80 0.61 -0.92
CA LEU A 65 11.57 2.06 -0.86
C LEU A 65 12.33 2.87 -1.90
N ASN A 66 13.30 2.27 -2.61
CA ASN A 66 14.12 2.97 -3.61
C ASN A 66 13.31 3.52 -4.81
N ILE A 67 12.05 3.11 -4.98
CA ILE A 67 11.14 3.59 -6.02
C ILE A 67 10.21 4.67 -5.48
N VAL A 68 10.07 4.81 -4.15
CA VAL A 68 9.24 5.83 -3.52
C VAL A 68 9.97 7.18 -3.61
N LEU A 69 9.28 8.18 -4.17
CA LEU A 69 9.80 9.54 -4.28
C LEU A 69 9.73 10.22 -2.90
N GLY A 70 10.80 10.11 -2.10
CA GLY A 70 10.87 10.72 -0.77
C GLY A 70 12.10 10.32 0.03
N ARG A 71 12.26 10.91 1.23
CA ARG A 71 13.23 10.40 2.21
C ARG A 71 12.64 9.17 2.88
N GLU A 72 13.39 8.07 2.95
CA GLU A 72 12.94 6.84 3.62
C GLU A 72 12.41 7.11 5.04
N SER A 73 13.00 8.06 5.76
CA SER A 73 12.58 8.46 7.11
C SER A 73 11.16 9.04 7.22
N THR A 74 10.51 9.38 6.10
CA THR A 74 9.14 9.93 6.08
C THR A 74 8.12 8.95 5.51
N VAL A 75 8.53 7.71 5.23
CA VAL A 75 7.64 6.70 4.64
C VAL A 75 7.19 5.71 5.70
N LEU A 76 5.89 5.46 5.75
CA LEU A 76 5.26 4.43 6.58
C LEU A 76 4.71 3.33 5.67
N ILE A 77 5.14 2.10 5.88
CA ILE A 77 4.65 0.93 5.14
C ILE A 77 3.72 0.13 6.04
N VAL A 78 2.55 -0.23 5.51
CA VAL A 78 1.62 -1.19 6.13
C VAL A 78 1.47 -2.37 5.18
N ASP A 79 2.01 -3.52 5.56
CA ASP A 79 2.08 -4.71 4.71
C ASP A 79 2.01 -5.97 5.59
N ASP A 80 1.38 -7.03 5.09
CA ASP A 80 1.27 -8.31 5.80
C ASP A 80 2.50 -9.21 5.60
N THR A 81 3.36 -8.89 4.62
CA THR A 81 4.47 -9.75 4.21
C THR A 81 5.84 -9.32 4.75
N TRP A 82 6.70 -10.28 5.07
CA TRP A 82 8.10 -10.05 5.46
C TRP A 82 9.03 -9.63 4.30
N ILE A 83 8.49 -9.16 3.17
CA ILE A 83 9.28 -8.91 1.96
C ILE A 83 10.18 -7.66 2.06
N TRP A 84 9.86 -6.74 2.98
CA TRP A 84 10.56 -5.49 3.28
C TRP A 84 11.86 -5.69 4.10
N LYS A 85 12.67 -6.70 3.79
CA LYS A 85 13.84 -7.08 4.63
C LYS A 85 14.89 -5.99 4.86
N LYS A 86 15.00 -5.00 3.97
CA LYS A 86 15.94 -3.88 4.14
C LYS A 86 15.28 -2.61 4.67
N ASP A 87 13.95 -2.53 4.62
CA ASP A 87 13.15 -1.36 4.97
C ASP A 87 12.24 -1.69 6.17
N LYS A 88 12.70 -2.60 7.05
CA LYS A 88 11.89 -3.17 8.15
C LYS A 88 11.49 -2.12 9.17
N ASP A 89 12.35 -1.14 9.40
CA ASP A 89 12.13 -0.09 10.39
C ASP A 89 10.96 0.83 10.00
N ASN A 90 10.60 0.87 8.71
CA ASN A 90 9.47 1.61 8.18
C ASN A 90 8.20 0.74 8.04
N CYS A 91 8.29 -0.57 8.28
CA CYS A 91 7.23 -1.52 7.98
C CYS A 91 6.48 -1.95 9.24
N PHE A 92 5.23 -1.50 9.36
CA PHE A 92 4.27 -2.01 10.33
C PHE A 92 3.65 -3.27 9.78
N GLN A 93 4.10 -4.41 10.29
CA GLN A 93 3.58 -5.70 9.86
C GLN A 93 2.18 -5.93 10.44
N THR A 94 1.23 -6.24 9.57
CA THR A 94 -0.15 -6.56 9.95
C THR A 94 -0.43 -8.04 9.79
N ASP A 95 -1.17 -8.66 10.71
CA ASP A 95 -1.67 -10.02 10.48
C ASP A 95 -2.80 -10.04 9.42
N PHE A 96 -3.31 -11.23 9.09
CA PHE A 96 -4.44 -11.39 8.15
C PHE A 96 -5.74 -10.68 8.61
N ASN A 97 -5.85 -10.34 9.89
CA ASN A 97 -6.95 -9.55 10.48
C ASN A 97 -6.55 -8.08 10.68
N GLY A 98 -5.36 -7.72 10.18
CA GLY A 98 -4.41 -6.66 10.53
C GLY A 98 -4.46 -6.04 11.92
N ARG A 99 -4.49 -6.90 12.91
CA ARG A 99 -3.91 -6.56 14.20
C ARG A 99 -2.41 -6.44 14.03
N THR A 100 -1.80 -5.50 14.75
CA THR A 100 -0.35 -5.40 14.87
C THR A 100 0.16 -6.59 15.68
N THR A 101 1.15 -7.30 15.16
CA THR A 101 1.90 -8.34 15.87
C THR A 101 3.12 -7.77 16.57
#